data_AF-A0A2E4YVD0-F1
#
_entry.id   AF-A0A2E4YVD0-F1
#
_cell.length_a   1.000
_cell.length_b   1.000
_cell.length_c   1.000
_cell.angle_alpha   90.00
_cell.angle_beta   90.00
_cell.angle_gamma   90.00
#
_symmetry.space_group_name_H-M   'P 1'
#
loop_
_entity.id
_entity.type
_entity.pdbx_description
1 polymer ?
#
loop_
_entity_poly.entity_id
_entity_poly.type
_entity_poly.pdbx_seq_one_letter_code
_entity_poly.pdbx_strand_id
1 'polypeptide(L)'
;MPSRRRFYPSVLKREGVDTEFVRLDIEHEGQRWLIEGDLDIVLRRIDEEIEEDILEEIAESTKTEEVGGAAGIFTALLEELDVLRRPEQVLLAIHSLRSVDAEVEIPPRVIEGLFKDAGMKPPGNLSLYMNRLRERQLIDVPDVEGQKNRHAYLTDEGRRHLGL
;
A
#
# COMPACT_ATOMS: atom_id res chain seq x y z
N MET A 1 1.56 -25.34 12.23
CA MET A 1 0.80 -25.36 10.96
C MET A 1 0.10 -24.03 10.79
N PRO A 2 0.47 -23.19 9.82
CA PRO A 2 -0.33 -22.04 9.46
C PRO A 2 -1.17 -22.31 8.21
N SER A 3 -2.37 -21.75 8.25
CA SER A 3 -3.47 -21.87 7.32
C SER A 3 -3.08 -21.45 5.89
N ARG A 4 -3.27 -22.36 4.93
CA ARG A 4 -3.31 -22.05 3.50
C ARG A 4 -4.67 -21.41 3.15
N ARG A 5 -4.64 -20.21 2.57
CA ARG A 5 -5.56 -19.58 1.58
C ARG A 5 -5.46 -18.04 1.78
N ARG A 6 -5.12 -17.25 0.77
CA ARG A 6 -5.79 -17.18 -0.54
C ARG A 6 -4.81 -16.93 -1.69
N PHE A 7 -4.99 -17.73 -2.73
CA PHE A 7 -4.74 -17.35 -4.12
C PHE A 7 -5.77 -16.27 -4.47
N TYR A 8 -5.36 -15.20 -5.15
CA TYR A 8 -6.27 -14.26 -5.81
C TYR A 8 -6.24 -14.55 -7.33
N PRO A 9 -7.28 -15.21 -7.89
CA PRO A 9 -7.31 -15.70 -9.26
C PRO A 9 -8.22 -14.85 -10.16
N SER A 10 -7.95 -13.55 -10.20
CA SER A 10 -8.55 -12.57 -11.10
C SER A 10 -7.54 -11.42 -11.11
N VAL A 11 -6.72 -11.19 -12.14
CA VAL A 11 -7.00 -10.19 -13.18
C VAL A 11 -6.00 -10.32 -14.36
N LEU A 12 -5.52 -11.53 -14.68
CA LEU A 12 -4.55 -11.72 -15.79
C LEU A 12 -5.20 -11.85 -17.18
N LYS A 13 -6.20 -11.03 -17.49
CA LYS A 13 -6.85 -11.01 -18.81
C LYS A 13 -7.39 -9.62 -19.14
N ARG A 14 -6.51 -8.71 -19.57
CA ARG A 14 -6.74 -7.70 -20.61
C ARG A 14 -5.45 -6.92 -20.79
N GLU A 15 -5.26 -6.34 -21.97
CA GLU A 15 -4.10 -5.52 -22.29
C GLU A 15 -2.76 -6.25 -22.47
N GLY A 16 -2.65 -7.18 -23.42
CA GLY A 16 -1.48 -7.36 -24.31
C GLY A 16 -0.02 -7.39 -23.78
N VAL A 17 0.22 -7.37 -22.47
CA VAL A 17 1.50 -7.66 -21.82
C VAL A 17 1.61 -9.17 -21.82
N ASP A 18 2.73 -9.69 -22.30
CA ASP A 18 2.99 -11.12 -22.25
C ASP A 18 3.25 -11.49 -20.78
N THR A 19 2.16 -11.74 -20.06
CA THR A 19 2.11 -12.16 -18.67
C THR A 19 2.88 -13.47 -18.44
N GLU A 20 3.12 -14.24 -19.50
CA GLU A 20 4.01 -15.40 -19.44
C GLU A 20 5.47 -14.96 -19.36
N PHE A 21 5.84 -13.86 -20.03
CA PHE A 21 7.20 -13.29 -20.06
C PHE A 21 7.59 -12.60 -18.74
N VAL A 22 6.72 -11.74 -18.18
CA VAL A 22 6.95 -11.11 -16.85
C VAL A 22 7.04 -12.20 -15.77
N ARG A 23 6.17 -13.20 -15.84
CA ARG A 23 6.20 -14.35 -14.92
C ARG A 23 7.44 -15.22 -15.11
N LEU A 24 7.92 -15.41 -16.36
CA LEU A 24 9.15 -16.14 -16.64
C LEU A 24 10.38 -15.39 -16.14
N ASP A 25 10.44 -14.07 -16.32
CA ASP A 25 11.56 -13.25 -15.86
C ASP A 25 11.64 -13.24 -14.33
N ILE A 26 10.49 -13.10 -13.64
CA ILE A 26 10.43 -13.22 -12.17
C ILE A 26 10.81 -14.64 -11.71
N GLU A 27 10.38 -15.71 -12.39
CA GLU A 27 10.79 -17.09 -12.07
C GLU A 27 12.29 -17.33 -12.31
N HIS A 28 12.85 -16.80 -13.41
CA HIS A 28 14.25 -17.00 -13.79
C HIS A 28 15.21 -16.19 -12.91
N GLU A 29 14.88 -14.92 -12.61
CA GLU A 29 15.66 -14.09 -11.70
C GLU A 29 15.47 -14.51 -10.25
N GLY A 30 14.26 -14.92 -9.85
CA GLY A 30 13.99 -15.50 -8.54
C GLY A 30 14.82 -16.75 -8.27
N GLN A 31 15.06 -17.61 -9.27
CA GLN A 31 15.99 -18.74 -9.14
C GLN A 31 17.44 -18.29 -8.96
N ARG A 32 17.89 -17.22 -9.63
CA ARG A 32 19.24 -16.65 -9.40
C ARG A 32 19.39 -16.09 -7.98
N TRP A 33 18.41 -15.33 -7.49
CA TRP A 33 18.43 -14.74 -6.15
C TRP A 33 18.31 -15.79 -5.03
N LEU A 34 17.56 -16.88 -5.26
CA LEU A 34 17.53 -18.04 -4.37
C LEU A 34 18.88 -18.77 -4.29
N ILE A 35 19.66 -18.79 -5.39
CA ILE A 35 21.02 -19.34 -5.42
C ILE A 35 22.02 -18.42 -4.69
N GLU A 36 21.81 -17.10 -4.75
CA GLU A 36 22.63 -16.09 -4.07
C GLU A 36 22.30 -15.91 -2.58
N GLY A 37 21.20 -16.51 -2.11
CA GLY A 37 20.89 -16.71 -0.69
C GLY A 37 20.04 -15.61 -0.05
N ASP A 38 19.47 -14.70 -0.82
CA ASP A 38 18.76 -13.53 -0.29
C ASP A 38 17.24 -13.64 -0.50
N LEU A 39 16.62 -14.59 0.21
CA LEU A 39 15.18 -14.84 0.18
C LEU A 39 14.36 -13.57 0.50
N ASP A 40 14.90 -12.69 1.35
CA ASP A 40 14.26 -11.43 1.71
C ASP A 40 14.21 -10.45 0.52
N ILE A 41 15.19 -10.48 -0.40
CA ILE A 41 15.13 -9.70 -1.65
C ILE A 41 14.05 -10.25 -2.57
N VAL A 42 13.97 -11.58 -2.72
CA VAL A 42 12.96 -12.23 -3.58
C VAL A 42 11.55 -11.91 -3.10
N LEU A 43 11.30 -12.05 -1.80
CA LEU A 43 9.98 -11.79 -1.22
C LEU A 43 9.59 -10.32 -1.36
N ARG A 44 10.51 -9.38 -1.07
CA ARG A 44 10.24 -7.95 -1.25
C ARG A 44 9.88 -7.60 -2.69
N ARG A 45 10.59 -8.18 -3.66
CA ARG A 45 10.32 -7.97 -5.08
C ARG A 45 8.93 -8.48 -5.47
N ILE A 46 8.55 -9.68 -5.00
CA ILE A 46 7.23 -10.23 -5.26
C ILE A 46 6.13 -9.36 -4.63
N ASP A 47 6.33 -8.89 -3.41
CA ASP A 47 5.38 -8.00 -2.73
C ASP A 47 5.26 -6.65 -3.48
N GLU A 48 6.37 -6.07 -3.95
CA GLU A 48 6.38 -4.84 -4.77
C GLU A 48 5.59 -4.99 -6.08
N GLU A 49 5.78 -6.10 -6.81
CA GLU A 49 5.07 -6.35 -8.08
C GLU A 49 3.57 -6.59 -7.85
N ILE A 50 3.20 -7.30 -6.78
CA ILE A 50 1.78 -7.49 -6.40
C ILE A 50 1.13 -6.15 -6.06
N GLU A 51 1.82 -5.30 -5.31
CA GLU A 51 1.35 -3.96 -4.96
C GLU A 51 1.16 -3.09 -6.21
N GLU A 52 2.10 -3.13 -7.15
CA GLU A 52 2.02 -2.40 -8.42
C GLU A 52 0.82 -2.85 -9.26
N ASP A 53 0.60 -4.16 -9.41
CA ASP A 53 -0.56 -4.72 -10.11
C ASP A 53 -1.89 -4.26 -9.51
N ILE A 54 -2.02 -4.31 -8.17
CA ILE A 54 -3.23 -3.86 -7.46
C ILE A 54 -3.46 -2.36 -7.69
N LEU A 55 -2.41 -1.55 -7.59
CA LEU A 55 -2.52 -0.10 -7.78
C LEU A 55 -2.84 0.27 -9.23
N GLU A 56 -2.29 -0.46 -10.21
CA GLU A 56 -2.59 -0.25 -11.63
C GLU A 56 -4.06 -0.57 -11.94
N GLU A 57 -4.59 -1.70 -11.46
CA GLU A 57 -6.00 -2.06 -11.63
C GLU A 57 -6.95 -1.02 -10.99
N ILE A 58 -6.61 -0.57 -9.79
CA ILE A 58 -7.35 0.48 -9.08
C ILE A 58 -7.28 1.79 -9.87
N ALA A 59 -6.11 2.15 -10.40
CA ALA A 59 -5.94 3.34 -11.22
C ALA A 59 -6.76 3.26 -12.52
N GLU A 60 -6.80 2.10 -13.18
CA GLU A 60 -7.65 1.89 -14.37
C GLU A 60 -9.14 1.97 -14.08
N SER A 61 -9.57 1.40 -12.95
CA SER A 61 -10.97 1.44 -12.51
C SER A 61 -11.39 2.86 -12.14
N THR A 62 -10.52 3.61 -11.47
CA THR A 62 -10.78 5.00 -11.03
C THR A 62 -10.63 6.04 -12.13
N LYS A 63 -9.96 5.76 -13.26
CA LYS A 63 -9.93 6.64 -14.46
C LYS A 63 -11.33 6.96 -15.02
N THR A 64 -12.34 6.14 -14.70
CA THR A 64 -13.72 6.33 -15.16
C THR A 64 -14.60 7.14 -14.19
N GLU A 65 -14.15 7.34 -12.95
CA GLU A 65 -14.86 8.12 -11.93
C GLU A 65 -14.19 9.48 -11.72
N GLU A 66 -14.95 10.53 -11.38
CA GLU A 66 -14.42 11.87 -11.09
C GLU A 66 -13.46 11.92 -9.88
N VAL A 67 -13.25 10.79 -9.19
CA VAL A 67 -12.36 10.63 -8.02
C VAL A 67 -10.98 10.09 -8.45
N GLY A 68 -10.35 10.77 -9.41
CA GLY A 68 -8.96 10.50 -9.78
C GLY A 68 -8.00 11.08 -8.73
N GLY A 69 -7.29 10.22 -7.99
CA GLY A 69 -6.27 10.63 -7.02
C GLY A 69 -6.23 9.76 -5.77
N ALA A 70 -5.58 10.25 -4.71
CA ALA A 70 -5.33 9.46 -3.50
C ALA A 70 -6.63 8.96 -2.83
N ALA A 71 -7.72 9.73 -2.90
CA ALA A 71 -9.01 9.34 -2.32
C ALA A 71 -9.68 8.17 -3.05
N GLY A 72 -9.52 8.08 -4.37
CA GLY A 72 -9.99 6.95 -5.18
C GLY A 72 -9.20 5.69 -4.86
N ILE A 73 -7.87 5.79 -4.83
CA ILE A 73 -6.98 4.68 -4.43
C ILE A 73 -7.31 4.21 -3.01
N PHE A 74 -7.49 5.15 -2.09
CA PHE A 74 -7.83 4.85 -0.71
C PHE A 74 -9.16 4.10 -0.58
N THR A 75 -10.20 4.53 -1.29
CA THR A 75 -11.52 3.90 -1.24
C THR A 75 -11.49 2.50 -1.84
N ALA A 76 -10.83 2.33 -3.00
CA ALA A 76 -10.70 1.04 -3.65
C ALA A 76 -9.91 0.03 -2.78
N LEU A 77 -8.80 0.45 -2.19
CA LEU A 77 -8.02 -0.41 -1.30
C LEU A 77 -8.78 -0.74 0.00
N LEU A 78 -9.60 0.18 0.53
CA LEU A 78 -10.44 -0.12 1.70
C LEU A 78 -11.42 -1.26 1.41
N GLU A 79 -12.00 -1.26 0.21
CA GLU A 79 -12.95 -2.28 -0.24
C GLU A 79 -12.27 -3.61 -0.54
N GLU A 80 -11.14 -3.60 -1.27
CA GLU A 80 -10.41 -4.81 -1.65
C GLU A 80 -9.81 -5.53 -0.44
N LEU A 81 -9.22 -4.77 0.49
CA LEU A 81 -8.55 -5.32 1.67
C LEU A 81 -9.48 -5.54 2.89
N ASP A 82 -10.78 -5.19 2.77
CA ASP A 82 -11.78 -5.27 3.85
C ASP A 82 -11.31 -4.60 5.17
N VAL A 83 -10.74 -3.39 5.05
CA VAL A 83 -10.08 -2.70 6.18
C VAL A 83 -11.11 -1.92 7.03
N LEU A 84 -11.51 -2.53 8.14
CA LEU A 84 -12.57 -1.98 9.00
C LEU A 84 -12.06 -1.12 10.18
N ARG A 85 -10.85 -1.36 10.71
CA ARG A 85 -10.43 -0.70 11.96
C ARG A 85 -9.67 0.58 11.66
N ARG A 86 -9.96 1.61 12.46
CA ARG A 86 -9.39 2.96 12.31
C ARG A 86 -7.87 3.03 12.21
N PRO A 87 -7.07 2.27 13.00
CA PRO A 87 -5.61 2.30 12.84
C PRO A 87 -5.15 1.83 11.47
N GLU A 88 -5.76 0.76 10.94
CA GLU A 88 -5.41 0.22 9.62
C GLU A 88 -5.90 1.15 8.51
N GLN A 89 -7.06 1.80 8.66
CA GLN A 89 -7.51 2.84 7.72
C GLN A 89 -6.54 4.04 7.68
N VAL A 90 -5.95 4.43 8.82
CA VAL A 90 -4.92 5.48 8.85
C VAL A 90 -3.63 5.01 8.18
N LEU A 91 -3.25 3.75 8.36
CA LEU A 91 -2.10 3.14 7.69
C LEU A 91 -2.30 3.14 6.17
N LEU A 92 -3.48 2.71 5.72
CA LEU A 92 -3.83 2.69 4.30
C LEU A 92 -3.91 4.10 3.70
N ALA A 93 -4.41 5.09 4.44
CA ALA A 93 -4.42 6.48 4.00
C ALA A 93 -3.02 7.02 3.72
N ILE A 94 -2.03 6.69 4.56
CA ILE A 94 -0.62 7.08 4.34
C ILE A 94 -0.10 6.43 3.05
N HIS A 95 -0.40 5.15 2.86
CA HIS A 95 -0.01 4.42 1.66
C HIS A 95 -0.61 5.05 0.40
N SER A 96 -1.93 5.24 0.35
CA SER A 96 -2.61 5.81 -0.82
C SER A 96 -2.14 7.22 -1.20
N LEU A 97 -1.79 8.06 -0.20
CA LEU A 97 -1.21 9.38 -0.45
C LEU A 97 0.17 9.27 -1.11
N ARG A 98 1.01 8.34 -0.62
CA ARG A 98 2.36 8.10 -1.17
C ARG A 98 2.34 7.44 -2.54
N SER A 99 1.35 6.60 -2.84
CA SER A 99 1.22 5.96 -4.16
C SER A 99 0.96 6.97 -5.27
N VAL A 100 0.38 8.13 -4.96
CA VAL A 100 0.18 9.23 -5.92
C VAL A 100 1.40 10.13 -6.01
N ASP A 101 1.98 10.50 -4.87
CA ASP A 101 3.17 11.33 -4.79
C ASP A 101 4.07 10.84 -3.65
N ALA A 102 5.17 10.19 -4.03
CA ALA A 102 6.11 9.60 -3.09
C ALA A 102 6.77 10.64 -2.17
N GLU A 103 6.83 11.92 -2.57
CA GLU A 103 7.46 13.01 -1.81
C GLU A 103 6.45 13.88 -1.04
N VAL A 104 5.14 13.59 -1.14
CA VAL A 104 4.08 14.41 -0.54
C VAL A 104 4.27 14.60 0.97
N GLU A 105 4.05 15.82 1.46
CA GLU A 105 3.92 16.04 2.91
C GLU A 105 2.56 15.53 3.40
N ILE A 106 2.57 14.70 4.44
CA ILE A 106 1.41 14.06 5.06
C ILE A 106 1.18 14.64 6.48
N PRO A 107 0.94 15.95 6.65
CA PRO A 107 0.51 16.46 7.95
C PRO A 107 -0.89 15.92 8.29
N PRO A 108 -1.30 15.95 9.57
CA PRO A 108 -2.59 15.39 9.98
C PRO A 108 -3.81 15.86 9.18
N ARG A 109 -3.79 17.13 8.72
CA ARG A 109 -4.87 17.71 7.92
C ARG A 109 -5.03 17.08 6.54
N VAL A 110 -3.93 16.58 5.94
CA VAL A 110 -3.98 15.91 4.63
C VAL A 110 -4.67 14.56 4.78
N ILE A 111 -4.33 13.78 5.82
CA ILE A 111 -5.03 12.52 6.10
C ILE A 111 -6.51 12.78 6.42
N GLU A 112 -6.83 13.79 7.24
CA GLU A 112 -8.23 14.14 7.50
C GLU A 112 -8.99 14.58 6.24
N GLY A 113 -8.31 15.26 5.31
CA GLY A 113 -8.83 15.63 4.00
C GLY A 113 -9.18 14.39 3.18
N LEU A 114 -8.23 13.46 3.06
CA LEU A 114 -8.43 12.19 2.34
C LEU A 114 -9.67 11.43 2.82
N PHE A 115 -9.88 11.32 4.13
CA PHE A 115 -11.07 10.68 4.67
C PHE A 115 -12.36 11.41 4.26
N LYS A 116 -12.38 12.74 4.26
CA LYS A 116 -13.56 13.52 3.85
C LYS A 116 -13.82 13.38 2.35
N ASP A 117 -12.78 13.40 1.55
CA ASP A 117 -12.86 13.26 0.10
C ASP A 117 -13.38 11.86 -0.28
N ALA A 118 -13.04 10.83 0.52
CA ALA A 118 -13.62 9.49 0.44
C ALA A 118 -15.02 9.35 1.10
N GLY A 119 -15.67 10.44 1.49
CA GLY A 119 -17.00 10.41 2.12
C GLY A 119 -17.04 9.81 3.54
N MET A 120 -15.88 9.60 4.16
CA MET A 120 -15.74 9.00 5.48
C MET A 120 -15.56 10.05 6.58
N LYS A 121 -16.02 9.71 7.79
CA LYS A 121 -15.71 10.51 8.98
C LYS A 121 -14.21 10.42 9.29
N PRO A 122 -13.49 11.54 9.49
CA PRO A 122 -12.09 11.52 9.90
C PRO A 122 -11.87 10.77 11.23
N PRO A 123 -10.70 10.15 11.43
CA PRO A 123 -10.37 9.36 12.63
C PRO A 123 -10.27 10.18 13.93
N GLY A 124 -10.17 11.52 13.84
CA GLY A 124 -10.08 12.41 14.99
C GLY A 124 -8.66 12.50 15.54
N ASN A 125 -8.34 11.77 16.62
CA ASN A 125 -7.04 11.86 17.29
C ASN A 125 -5.91 11.18 16.48
N LEU A 126 -5.51 11.81 15.37
CA LEU A 126 -4.56 11.24 14.42
C LEU A 126 -3.18 11.02 15.03
N SER A 127 -2.70 11.94 15.86
CA SER A 127 -1.43 11.80 16.57
C SER A 127 -1.36 10.52 17.39
N LEU A 128 -2.46 10.11 18.04
CA LEU A 128 -2.53 8.86 18.76
C LEU A 128 -2.39 7.64 17.84
N TYR A 129 -3.08 7.64 16.69
CA TYR A 129 -2.98 6.54 15.73
C TYR A 129 -1.57 6.46 15.13
N MET A 130 -1.00 7.58 14.71
CA MET A 130 0.38 7.66 14.18
C MET A 130 1.39 7.15 15.21
N ASN A 131 1.27 7.56 16.47
CA ASN A 131 2.15 7.08 17.53
C ASN A 131 2.04 5.56 17.72
N ARG A 132 0.82 5.01 17.74
CA ARG A 132 0.61 3.56 17.89
C ARG A 132 1.11 2.76 16.70
N LEU A 133 0.95 3.27 15.48
CA LEU A 133 1.48 2.64 14.27
C LEU A 133 3.01 2.62 14.30
N ARG A 134 3.63 3.73 14.72
CA ARG A 134 5.09 3.85 14.89
C ARG A 134 5.62 2.95 16.00
N GLU A 135 4.96 2.90 17.16
CA GLU A 135 5.32 2.00 18.28
C GLU A 135 5.30 0.52 17.86
N ARG A 136 4.41 0.16 16.92
CA ARG A 136 4.31 -1.17 16.31
C ARG A 136 5.24 -1.36 15.11
N GLN A 137 6.07 -0.37 14.77
CA GLN A 137 7.00 -0.39 13.64
C GLN A 137 6.31 -0.58 12.28
N LEU A 138 5.04 -0.17 12.16
CA LEU A 138 4.27 -0.24 10.90
C LEU A 138 4.49 0.96 10.00
N ILE A 139 4.92 2.08 10.60
CA ILE A 139 5.31 3.28 9.86
C ILE A 139 6.66 3.77 10.36
N ASP A 140 7.44 4.32 9.45
CA ASP A 140 8.59 5.14 9.77
C ASP A 140 8.25 6.62 9.59
N VAL A 141 8.80 7.46 10.47
CA VAL A 141 8.64 8.90 10.45
C VAL A 141 10.02 9.50 10.68
N PRO A 142 10.73 9.95 9.63
CA PRO A 142 12.04 10.54 9.76
C PRO A 142 11.99 11.73 10.70
N ASP A 143 12.93 11.79 11.64
CA ASP A 143 13.05 12.92 12.57
C ASP A 143 13.76 14.07 11.85
N VAL A 144 13.05 14.71 10.93
CA VAL A 144 13.51 15.96 10.30
C VAL A 144 13.16 17.09 11.26
N GLU A 145 14.17 17.84 11.68
CA GLU A 145 14.06 18.94 12.64
C GLU A 145 12.82 19.83 12.35
N GLY A 146 11.86 19.84 13.29
CA GLY A 146 10.65 20.66 13.21
C GLY A 146 9.51 20.14 12.32
N GLN A 147 9.66 19.00 11.63
CA GLN A 147 8.66 18.42 10.72
C GLN A 147 8.06 17.09 11.20
N LYS A 148 7.84 16.96 12.52
CA LYS A 148 7.27 15.73 13.12
C LYS A 148 5.97 15.32 12.42
N ASN A 149 5.92 14.07 11.95
CA ASN A 149 4.79 13.41 11.29
C ASN A 149 4.43 13.91 9.88
N ARG A 150 5.23 14.77 9.24
CA ARG A 150 4.96 15.18 7.85
C ARG A 150 5.41 14.12 6.85
N HIS A 151 6.39 13.31 7.21
CA HIS A 151 6.97 12.33 6.31
C HIS A 151 6.73 10.93 6.82
N ALA A 152 5.49 10.44 6.75
CA ALA A 152 5.21 9.07 7.14
C ALA A 152 5.40 8.12 5.94
N TYR A 153 6.01 6.97 6.19
CA TYR A 153 6.20 5.89 5.22
C TYR A 153 5.76 4.58 5.85
N LEU A 154 5.18 3.68 5.06
CA LEU A 154 4.96 2.30 5.52
C LEU A 154 6.29 1.58 5.57
N THR A 155 6.51 0.80 6.63
CA THR A 155 7.58 -0.20 6.66
C THR A 155 7.12 -1.46 5.93
N ASP A 156 8.03 -2.38 5.65
CA ASP A 156 7.69 -3.71 5.13
C ASP A 156 6.70 -4.45 6.06
N GLU A 157 6.83 -4.26 7.38
CA GLU A 157 5.87 -4.81 8.34
C GLU A 157 4.50 -4.13 8.22
N GLY A 158 4.46 -2.83 7.93
CA GLY A 158 3.25 -2.07 7.67
C GLY A 158 2.49 -2.56 6.44
N ARG A 159 3.22 -2.82 5.33
CA ARG A 159 2.65 -3.39 4.09
C ARG A 159 2.09 -4.79 4.34
N ARG A 160 2.91 -5.69 4.91
CA ARG A 160 2.48 -7.05 5.30
C ARG A 160 1.31 -7.04 6.27
N HIS A 161 1.19 -6.03 7.14
CA HIS A 161 0.04 -5.89 8.04
C HIS A 161 -1.26 -5.58 7.31
N LEU A 162 -1.21 -4.86 6.18
CA LEU A 162 -2.35 -4.60 5.30
C LEU A 162 -2.63 -5.77 4.35
N GLY A 163 -1.70 -6.72 4.23
CA GLY A 163 -1.75 -7.77 3.22
C GLY A 163 -1.29 -7.30 1.84
N LEU A 164 -0.50 -6.21 1.82
CA LEU A 164 0.29 -5.74 0.68
C LEU A 164 1.68 -6.39 0.73
#